data_AF-A0A943WW64-F1
#
_entry.id   AF-A0A943WW64-F1
#
_cell.length_a   1.000
_cell.length_b   1.000
_cell.length_c   1.000
_cell.angle_alpha   90.00
_cell.angle_beta   90.00
_cell.angle_gamma   90.00
#
_symmetry.space_group_name_H-M   'P 1'
#
loop_
_entity.id
_entity.type
_entity.pdbx_description
1 polymer ?
#
loop_
_entity_poly.entity_id
_entity_poly.type
_entity_poly.pdbx_seq_one_letter_code
_entity_poly.pdbx_strand_id
1 'polypeptide(L)'
;MTNQIQAELLVLGLILLGSSRFLFVSHTRKDSMAVVPLVGFIISIFNIVIFGISIREIIIMQFSLWATIWNFRSMLRLLSDVVVDHYELKLVIISVINVIASVSLIFAVFNFLPASVNASKMGVTEKISVLHGNFKNGFSEIKEPFKVTNAKIWNFESSVSNPSGRTIVVFVPPKTANVEIYRIFLQKLAKNGYSVYAGDFYTSDGKWFNRFLDMPFARRFAFLFTYLRDEERFKEIYRANKTVLVKEYECLLKEAAPKEGEMVFLLSENDAAEAMKTVWEQNETLIKGTYDLTFIDNNPSKGLGPIENTDPVLAWHLGLEKDRSGYISSHLAMDVTDFISRQIIGMDGE
;
A
#
# COMPACT_ATOMS: atom_id res chain seq x y z
N MET A 1 13.16 -2.05 -7.64
CA MET A 1 12.13 -1.08 -8.07
C MET A 1 10.79 -1.79 -8.00
N THR A 2 9.77 -1.20 -7.38
CA THR A 2 8.45 -1.85 -7.26
C THR A 2 7.68 -1.79 -8.58
N ASN A 3 6.72 -2.69 -8.77
CA ASN A 3 5.88 -2.72 -9.99
C ASN A 3 5.11 -1.40 -10.18
N GLN A 4 4.68 -0.75 -9.09
CA GLN A 4 4.02 0.54 -9.13
C GLN A 4 4.91 1.62 -9.75
N ILE A 5 6.16 1.76 -9.29
CA ILE A 5 7.09 2.76 -9.83
C ILE A 5 7.36 2.52 -11.32
N GLN A 6 7.48 1.25 -11.74
CA GLN A 6 7.63 0.92 -13.17
C GLN A 6 6.42 1.38 -13.98
N ALA A 7 5.21 1.19 -13.47
CA ALA A 7 3.98 1.60 -14.13
C ALA A 7 3.83 3.14 -14.19
N GLU A 8 4.24 3.85 -13.15
CA GLU A 8 4.29 5.32 -13.13
C GLU A 8 5.29 5.87 -14.16
N LEU A 9 6.50 5.30 -14.20
CA LEU A 9 7.53 5.68 -15.18
C LEU A 9 7.09 5.35 -16.62
N LEU A 10 6.34 4.26 -16.81
CA LEU A 10 5.75 3.94 -18.11
C LEU A 10 4.78 5.03 -18.57
N VAL A 11 3.85 5.47 -17.71
CA VAL A 11 2.91 6.55 -18.04
C VAL A 11 3.67 7.83 -18.40
N LEU A 12 4.63 8.24 -17.57
CA LEU A 12 5.44 9.44 -17.81
C LEU A 12 6.28 9.33 -19.09
N GLY A 13 6.83 8.15 -19.37
CA GLY A 13 7.56 7.87 -20.61
C GLY A 13 6.68 7.97 -21.85
N LEU A 14 5.45 7.45 -21.79
CA LEU A 14 4.47 7.59 -22.87
C LEU A 14 4.10 9.06 -23.11
N ILE A 15 3.85 9.84 -22.05
CA ILE A 15 3.56 11.28 -22.18
C ILE A 15 4.76 12.02 -22.77
N LEU A 16 5.97 11.70 -22.33
CA LEU A 16 7.21 12.29 -22.85
C LEU A 16 7.39 12.01 -24.34
N LEU A 17 7.19 10.75 -24.77
CA LEU A 17 7.26 10.35 -26.18
C LEU A 17 6.20 11.06 -27.02
N GLY A 18 4.94 11.06 -26.56
CA GLY A 18 3.85 11.75 -27.26
C GLY A 18 4.05 13.26 -27.34
N SER A 19 4.61 13.88 -26.29
CA SER A 19 4.83 15.32 -26.24
C SER A 19 6.06 15.78 -27.04
N SER A 20 7.04 14.90 -27.25
CA SER A 20 8.28 15.18 -28.00
C SER A 20 8.12 15.08 -29.52
N ARG A 21 6.93 14.70 -30.01
CA ARG A 21 6.64 14.47 -31.43
C ARG A 21 7.03 15.62 -32.36
N PHE A 22 6.92 16.87 -31.92
CA PHE A 22 7.25 18.04 -32.75
C PHE A 22 8.72 18.06 -33.21
N LEU A 23 9.61 17.35 -32.51
CA LEU A 23 11.02 17.20 -32.89
C LEU A 23 11.23 16.23 -34.07
N PHE A 24 10.26 15.36 -34.36
CA PHE A 24 10.39 14.27 -35.33
C PHE A 24 9.52 14.45 -36.59
N VAL A 25 8.59 15.42 -36.62
CA VAL A 25 7.58 15.58 -37.68
C VAL A 25 8.11 16.38 -38.89
N SER A 26 9.37 16.19 -39.29
CA SER A 26 9.84 16.79 -40.56
C SER A 26 9.29 16.08 -41.80
N HIS A 27 8.85 14.81 -41.72
CA HIS A 27 8.57 14.00 -42.92
C HIS A 27 7.35 13.03 -42.87
N THR A 28 6.44 13.13 -41.89
CA THR A 28 5.35 12.14 -41.73
C THR A 28 3.97 12.67 -42.13
N ARG A 29 3.30 12.02 -43.10
CA ARG A 29 1.90 12.33 -43.49
C ARG A 29 0.85 11.98 -42.42
N LYS A 30 1.14 11.05 -41.51
CA LYS A 30 0.24 10.62 -40.42
C LYS A 30 0.96 10.68 -39.06
N ASP A 31 0.34 11.33 -38.08
CA ASP A 31 0.86 11.54 -36.73
C ASP A 31 0.31 10.49 -35.75
N SER A 32 0.79 9.25 -35.84
CA SER A 32 0.34 8.15 -34.99
C SER A 32 0.69 8.34 -33.51
N MET A 33 1.71 9.17 -33.20
CA MET A 33 2.13 9.44 -31.82
C MET A 33 1.12 10.29 -31.04
N ALA A 34 0.15 10.91 -31.71
CA ALA A 34 -0.95 11.65 -31.09
C ALA A 34 -1.83 10.80 -30.15
N VAL A 35 -1.87 9.48 -30.33
CA VAL A 35 -2.66 8.54 -29.49
C VAL A 35 -1.95 8.19 -28.18
N VAL A 36 -0.62 8.33 -28.12
CA VAL A 36 0.19 7.86 -27.00
C VAL A 36 -0.20 8.49 -25.65
N PRO A 37 -0.49 9.81 -25.55
CA PRO A 37 -0.97 10.41 -24.30
C PRO A 37 -2.29 9.80 -23.79
N LEU A 38 -3.23 9.47 -24.69
CA LEU A 38 -4.49 8.81 -24.30
C LEU A 38 -4.23 7.42 -23.72
N VAL A 39 -3.32 6.65 -24.31
CA VAL A 39 -2.89 5.35 -23.76
C VAL A 39 -2.27 5.52 -22.38
N GLY A 40 -1.41 6.53 -22.21
CA GLY A 40 -0.84 6.88 -20.90
C GLY A 40 -1.91 7.24 -19.86
N PHE A 41 -2.94 7.99 -20.24
CA PHE A 41 -4.06 8.31 -19.36
C PHE A 41 -4.87 7.07 -18.95
N ILE A 42 -5.20 6.19 -19.90
CA ILE A 42 -5.89 4.93 -19.62
C ILE A 42 -5.07 4.06 -18.66
N ILE A 43 -3.76 3.93 -18.88
CA ILE A 43 -2.87 3.18 -17.99
C ILE A 43 -2.84 3.81 -16.59
N SER A 44 -2.82 5.15 -16.47
CA SER A 44 -2.85 5.81 -15.16
C SER A 44 -4.13 5.54 -14.36
N ILE A 45 -5.28 5.37 -15.02
CA ILE A 45 -6.52 4.94 -14.36
C ILE A 45 -6.37 3.51 -13.83
N PHE A 46 -5.82 2.60 -14.64
CA PHE A 46 -5.57 1.22 -14.19
C PHE A 46 -4.56 1.15 -13.06
N ASN A 47 -3.53 2.00 -13.05
CA ASN A 47 -2.58 2.09 -11.93
C ASN A 47 -3.31 2.40 -10.62
N ILE A 48 -4.23 3.37 -10.61
CA ILE A 48 -5.04 3.68 -9.42
C ILE A 48 -5.88 2.48 -9.00
N VAL A 49 -6.51 1.77 -9.94
CA VAL A 49 -7.34 0.59 -9.62
C VAL A 49 -6.50 -0.54 -9.01
N ILE A 50 -5.26 -0.73 -9.47
CA ILE A 50 -4.36 -1.83 -9.05
C ILE A 50 -3.61 -1.49 -7.76
N PHE A 51 -2.99 -0.31 -7.69
CA PHE A 51 -2.09 0.09 -6.61
C PHE A 51 -2.75 1.00 -5.56
N GLY A 52 -3.96 1.48 -5.83
CA GLY A 52 -4.70 2.38 -4.97
C GLY A 52 -4.46 3.86 -5.23
N ILE A 53 -5.31 4.69 -4.62
CA ILE A 53 -5.21 6.15 -4.68
C ILE A 53 -4.06 6.59 -3.77
N SER A 54 -3.08 7.31 -4.35
CA SER A 54 -2.01 8.01 -3.65
C SER A 54 -1.82 9.40 -4.23
N ILE A 55 -1.12 10.29 -3.50
CA ILE A 55 -0.82 11.65 -3.97
C ILE A 55 -0.10 11.60 -5.32
N ARG A 56 0.87 10.69 -5.47
CA ARG A 56 1.66 10.52 -6.70
C ARG A 56 0.81 10.06 -7.88
N GLU A 57 -0.04 9.07 -7.69
CA GLU A 57 -0.94 8.57 -8.75
C GLU A 57 -1.95 9.64 -9.19
N ILE A 58 -2.47 10.44 -8.26
CA ILE A 58 -3.37 11.56 -8.59
C ILE A 58 -2.64 12.59 -9.47
N ILE A 59 -1.41 12.98 -9.11
CA ILE A 59 -0.62 13.95 -9.88
C ILE A 59 -0.35 13.42 -11.29
N ILE A 60 0.08 12.16 -11.41
CA ILE A 60 0.39 11.54 -12.70
C ILE A 60 -0.88 11.40 -13.57
N MET A 61 -2.01 11.00 -12.98
CA MET A 61 -3.29 10.90 -13.69
C MET A 61 -3.81 12.27 -14.16
N GLN A 62 -3.70 13.31 -13.34
CA GLN A 62 -4.08 14.67 -13.76
C GLN A 62 -3.18 15.18 -14.89
N PHE A 63 -1.88 14.91 -14.81
CA PHE A 63 -0.94 15.29 -15.85
C PHE A 63 -1.17 14.52 -17.17
N SER A 64 -1.47 13.22 -17.10
CA SER A 64 -1.80 12.40 -18.27
C SER A 64 -3.12 12.83 -18.92
N LEU A 65 -4.13 13.20 -18.12
CA LEU A 65 -5.38 13.81 -18.61
C LEU A 65 -5.11 15.13 -19.33
N TRP A 66 -4.32 16.02 -18.72
CA TRP A 66 -3.94 17.29 -19.32
C TRP A 66 -3.23 17.09 -20.67
N ALA A 67 -2.24 16.20 -20.72
CA ALA A 67 -1.54 15.87 -21.96
C ALA A 67 -2.50 15.29 -23.02
N THR A 68 -3.47 14.47 -22.61
CA THR A 68 -4.49 13.90 -23.52
C THR A 68 -5.37 14.97 -24.13
N ILE A 69 -5.88 15.91 -23.32
CA ILE A 69 -6.74 17.01 -23.80
C ILE A 69 -6.03 17.83 -24.88
N TRP A 70 -4.76 18.17 -24.67
CA TRP A 70 -3.99 18.96 -25.64
C TRP A 70 -3.60 18.20 -26.90
N ASN A 71 -3.56 16.86 -26.85
CA ASN A 71 -3.31 16.01 -28.01
C ASN A 71 -4.60 15.55 -28.71
N PHE A 72 -5.78 15.84 -28.13
CA PHE A 72 -7.07 15.37 -28.63
C PHE A 72 -7.35 15.82 -30.07
N ARG A 73 -7.05 17.08 -30.41
CA ARG A 73 -7.23 17.60 -31.78
C ARG A 73 -6.35 16.88 -32.79
N SER A 74 -5.09 16.60 -32.44
CA SER A 74 -4.18 15.84 -33.30
C SER A 74 -4.62 14.38 -33.45
N MET A 75 -5.17 13.79 -32.39
CA MET A 75 -5.75 12.44 -32.44
C MET A 75 -6.98 12.37 -33.34
N LEU A 76 -7.92 13.33 -33.24
CA LEU A 76 -9.06 13.40 -34.15
C LEU A 76 -8.62 13.55 -35.61
N ARG A 77 -7.59 14.36 -35.86
CA ARG A 77 -7.01 14.54 -37.18
C ARG A 77 -6.49 13.22 -37.75
N LEU A 78 -5.76 12.44 -36.94
CA LEU A 78 -5.30 11.10 -37.28
C LEU A 78 -6.47 10.17 -37.61
N LEU A 79 -7.53 10.16 -36.79
CA LEU A 79 -8.70 9.31 -37.02
C LEU A 79 -9.49 9.70 -38.28
N SER A 80 -9.49 10.98 -38.64
CA SER A 80 -10.11 11.50 -39.86
C SER A 80 -9.22 11.39 -41.11
N ASP A 81 -8.03 10.79 -40.99
CA ASP A 81 -7.06 10.65 -42.08
C ASP A 81 -6.63 11.99 -42.73
N VAL A 82 -6.66 13.07 -41.96
CA VAL A 82 -6.27 14.42 -42.41
C VAL A 82 -4.76 14.61 -42.22
N VAL A 83 -4.08 15.08 -43.27
CA VAL A 83 -2.62 15.31 -43.28
C VAL A 83 -2.26 16.53 -42.42
N VAL A 84 -1.12 16.46 -41.72
CA VAL A 84 -0.56 17.57 -40.94
C VAL A 84 0.38 18.37 -41.83
N ASP A 85 0.00 19.60 -42.18
CA ASP A 85 0.88 20.48 -42.95
C ASP A 85 1.88 21.22 -42.06
N HIS A 86 1.44 21.76 -40.91
CA HIS A 86 2.30 22.46 -39.96
C HIS A 86 1.78 22.32 -38.51
N TYR A 87 2.70 22.37 -37.55
CA TYR A 87 2.35 22.49 -36.13
C TYR A 87 2.10 23.96 -35.78
N GLU A 88 0.95 24.24 -35.17
CA GLU A 88 0.67 25.54 -34.60
C GLU A 88 1.65 25.84 -33.45
N LEU A 89 2.20 27.07 -33.40
CA LEU A 89 3.15 27.49 -32.36
C LEU A 89 2.66 27.20 -30.93
N LYS A 90 1.35 27.35 -30.70
CA LYS A 90 0.72 27.04 -29.41
C LYS A 90 0.91 25.58 -29.00
N LEU A 91 0.76 24.64 -29.95
CA LEU A 91 0.96 23.22 -29.69
C LEU A 91 2.43 22.91 -29.40
N VAL A 92 3.36 23.58 -30.07
CA VAL A 92 4.80 23.44 -29.80
C VAL A 92 5.13 23.89 -28.38
N ILE A 93 4.64 25.06 -27.96
CA ILE A 93 4.87 25.59 -26.60
C ILE A 93 4.33 24.60 -25.54
N ILE A 94 3.11 24.10 -25.73
CA ILE A 94 2.48 23.16 -24.79
C ILE A 94 3.24 21.82 -24.76
N SER A 95 3.68 21.34 -25.91
CA SER A 95 4.54 20.15 -26.01
C SER A 95 5.83 20.33 -25.22
N VAL A 96 6.51 21.48 -25.32
CA VAL A 96 7.72 21.78 -24.54
C VAL A 96 7.42 21.79 -23.04
N ILE A 97 6.32 22.43 -22.61
CA ILE A 97 5.90 22.42 -21.20
C ILE A 97 5.67 21.00 -20.70
N ASN A 98 4.96 20.16 -21.48
CA ASN A 98 4.72 18.77 -21.12
C ASN A 98 6.01 17.94 -21.07
N VAL A 99 6.97 18.18 -21.95
CA VAL A 99 8.29 17.53 -21.90
C VAL A 99 9.01 17.88 -20.60
N ILE A 100 9.10 19.16 -20.25
CA ILE A 100 9.75 19.63 -19.01
C ILE A 100 9.04 19.05 -17.78
N ALA A 101 7.71 19.09 -17.75
CA ALA A 101 6.91 18.54 -16.66
C ALA A 101 7.11 17.02 -16.52
N SER A 102 7.14 16.28 -17.64
CA SER A 102 7.39 14.83 -17.63
C SER A 102 8.76 14.50 -17.06
N VAL A 103 9.82 15.19 -17.51
CA VAL A 103 11.20 15.00 -17.00
C VAL A 103 11.26 15.34 -15.51
N SER A 104 10.62 16.42 -15.08
CA SER A 104 10.57 16.84 -13.68
C SER A 104 9.86 15.80 -12.80
N LEU A 105 8.74 15.25 -13.26
CA LEU A 105 8.02 14.18 -12.56
C LEU A 105 8.81 12.88 -12.52
N ILE A 106 9.51 12.50 -13.61
CA ILE A 106 10.40 11.34 -13.62
C ILE A 106 11.49 11.52 -12.56
N PHE A 107 12.13 12.69 -12.52
CA PHE A 107 13.11 13.01 -11.49
C PHE A 107 12.52 12.94 -10.08
N ALA A 108 11.31 13.47 -9.86
CA ALA A 108 10.61 13.38 -8.57
C ALA A 108 10.35 11.92 -8.17
N VAL A 109 9.88 11.06 -9.09
CA VAL A 109 9.66 9.62 -8.85
C VAL A 109 10.95 8.95 -8.36
N PHE A 110 12.09 9.24 -8.98
CA PHE A 110 13.38 8.70 -8.54
C PHE A 110 13.81 9.22 -7.15
N ASN A 111 13.57 10.50 -6.84
CA ASN A 111 13.89 11.06 -5.53
C ASN A 111 13.02 10.47 -4.41
N PHE A 112 11.74 10.23 -4.69
CA PHE A 112 10.77 9.67 -3.75
C PHE A 112 10.59 8.14 -3.86
N LEU A 113 11.59 7.42 -4.38
CA LEU A 113 11.59 5.96 -4.39
C LEU A 113 11.42 5.37 -2.98
N PRO A 114 10.49 4.44 -2.73
CA PRO A 114 10.41 3.77 -1.44
C PRO A 114 11.67 2.94 -1.16
N ALA A 115 11.98 2.75 0.12
CA ALA A 115 12.99 1.80 0.56
C ALA A 115 12.61 0.40 0.07
N SER A 116 13.57 -0.31 -0.52
CA SER A 116 13.36 -1.67 -1.00
C SER A 116 14.21 -2.63 -0.20
N VAL A 117 13.57 -3.58 0.46
CA VAL A 117 14.23 -4.68 1.13
C VAL A 117 13.81 -5.98 0.46
N ASN A 118 14.79 -6.86 0.22
CA ASN A 118 14.53 -8.15 -0.40
C ASN A 118 14.39 -9.22 0.69
N ALA A 119 13.18 -9.76 0.85
CA ALA A 119 12.85 -10.78 1.84
C ALA A 119 13.78 -12.00 1.74
N SER A 120 14.07 -12.48 0.53
CA SER A 120 14.93 -13.66 0.35
C SER A 120 16.37 -13.41 0.81
N LYS A 121 16.88 -12.19 0.61
CA LYS A 121 18.20 -11.79 1.13
C LYS A 121 18.23 -11.69 2.66
N MET A 122 17.07 -11.51 3.29
CA MET A 122 16.92 -11.55 4.75
C MET A 122 16.72 -12.96 5.30
N GLY A 123 16.61 -13.97 4.43
CA GLY A 123 16.23 -15.32 4.85
C GLY A 123 14.76 -15.39 5.29
N VAL A 124 13.88 -14.59 4.70
CA VAL A 124 12.44 -14.57 5.00
C VAL A 124 11.65 -15.02 3.79
N THR A 125 10.72 -15.95 4.01
CA THR A 125 9.71 -16.33 3.02
C THR A 125 8.48 -15.47 3.20
N GLU A 126 7.91 -14.99 2.10
CA GLU A 126 6.68 -14.20 2.09
C GLU A 126 5.66 -14.91 1.20
N LYS A 127 4.55 -15.35 1.81
CA LYS A 127 3.41 -15.92 1.11
C LYS A 127 2.25 -14.94 1.16
N ILE A 128 1.66 -14.65 0.00
CA ILE A 128 0.49 -13.78 -0.12
C ILE A 128 -0.69 -14.63 -0.58
N SER A 129 -1.70 -14.77 0.29
CA SER A 129 -2.97 -15.43 -0.02
C SER A 129 -4.00 -14.38 -0.41
N VAL A 130 -4.50 -14.45 -1.64
CA VAL A 130 -5.55 -13.56 -2.15
C VAL A 130 -6.89 -14.29 -2.08
N LEU A 131 -7.83 -13.74 -1.31
CA LEU A 131 -9.03 -14.45 -0.88
C LEU A 131 -10.31 -13.74 -1.32
N HIS A 132 -11.34 -14.55 -1.59
CA HIS A 132 -12.70 -14.14 -1.86
C HIS A 132 -13.64 -14.71 -0.80
N GLY A 133 -14.60 -13.91 -0.35
CA GLY A 133 -15.54 -14.29 0.69
C GLY A 133 -15.88 -13.15 1.65
N ASN A 134 -16.36 -13.51 2.83
CA ASN A 134 -16.80 -12.58 3.86
C ASN A 134 -16.64 -13.20 5.26
N PHE A 135 -16.74 -12.40 6.31
CA PHE A 135 -16.52 -12.91 7.67
C PHE A 135 -17.58 -13.94 8.09
N LYS A 136 -18.81 -13.81 7.60
CA LYS A 136 -19.93 -14.72 7.94
C LYS A 136 -19.79 -16.12 7.32
N ASN A 137 -19.40 -16.19 6.05
CA ASN A 137 -19.36 -17.42 5.25
C ASN A 137 -17.94 -18.00 5.14
N GLY A 138 -16.94 -17.26 5.61
CA GLY A 138 -15.53 -17.61 5.47
C GLY A 138 -14.92 -17.11 4.15
N PHE A 139 -13.62 -17.35 4.04
CA PHE A 139 -12.79 -16.97 2.90
C PHE A 139 -12.27 -18.20 2.16
N SER A 140 -12.10 -18.04 0.86
CA SER A 140 -11.54 -19.07 -0.04
C SER A 140 -10.52 -18.44 -0.98
N GLU A 141 -9.47 -19.18 -1.32
CA GLU A 141 -8.45 -18.70 -2.26
C GLU A 141 -9.05 -18.44 -3.65
N ILE A 142 -8.65 -17.32 -4.25
CA ILE A 142 -9.04 -16.98 -5.61
C ILE A 142 -8.22 -17.82 -6.60
N LYS A 143 -8.89 -18.73 -7.29
CA LYS A 143 -8.32 -19.53 -8.38
C LYS A 143 -8.72 -19.04 -9.77
N GLU A 144 -9.77 -18.23 -9.85
CA GLU A 144 -10.38 -17.78 -11.09
C GLU A 144 -9.98 -16.32 -11.41
N PRO A 145 -9.73 -15.98 -12.68
CA PRO A 145 -9.47 -14.61 -13.07
C PRO A 145 -10.74 -13.74 -12.85
N PHE A 146 -10.54 -12.45 -12.59
CA PHE A 146 -11.60 -11.44 -12.38
C PHE A 146 -12.51 -11.63 -11.16
N LYS A 147 -12.25 -12.62 -10.30
CA LYS A 147 -12.95 -12.75 -9.03
C LYS A 147 -12.56 -11.61 -8.09
N VAL A 148 -13.55 -11.03 -7.43
CA VAL A 148 -13.34 -9.89 -6.53
C VAL A 148 -12.47 -10.32 -5.35
N THR A 149 -11.37 -9.61 -5.12
CA THR A 149 -10.55 -9.78 -3.93
C THR A 149 -11.22 -9.13 -2.73
N ASN A 150 -11.54 -9.93 -1.71
CA ASN A 150 -12.15 -9.46 -0.47
C ASN A 150 -11.19 -9.51 0.72
N ALA A 151 -10.10 -10.25 0.66
CA ALA A 151 -9.03 -10.16 1.64
C ALA A 151 -7.69 -10.52 0.99
N LYS A 152 -6.62 -9.94 1.51
CA LYS A 152 -5.24 -10.30 1.20
C LYS A 152 -4.56 -10.58 2.53
N ILE A 153 -3.99 -11.77 2.68
CA ILE A 153 -3.29 -12.17 3.91
C ILE A 153 -1.85 -12.45 3.53
N TRP A 154 -0.93 -11.92 4.34
CA TRP A 154 0.50 -12.13 4.23
C TRP A 154 0.94 -13.00 5.40
N ASN A 155 1.68 -14.05 5.07
CA ASN A 155 2.44 -14.82 6.04
C ASN A 155 3.93 -14.59 5.76
N PHE A 156 4.65 -14.13 6.78
CA PHE A 156 6.09 -13.98 6.77
C PHE A 156 6.72 -14.98 7.74
N GLU A 157 7.60 -15.83 7.24
CA GLU A 157 8.30 -16.82 8.07
C GLU A 157 9.80 -16.74 7.86
N SER A 158 10.56 -17.02 8.93
CA SER A 158 12.00 -17.23 8.81
C SER A 158 12.26 -18.51 8.01
N SER A 159 13.27 -18.46 7.14
CA SER A 159 13.80 -19.66 6.47
C SER A 159 14.56 -20.56 7.44
N VAL A 160 14.91 -20.03 8.62
CA VAL A 160 15.55 -20.77 9.70
C VAL A 160 14.48 -21.13 10.73
N SER A 161 14.26 -22.42 10.91
CA SER A 161 13.36 -22.96 11.92
C SER A 161 13.77 -22.50 13.33
N ASN A 162 12.83 -22.01 14.12
CA ASN A 162 13.07 -21.68 15.52
C ASN A 162 13.11 -22.97 16.36
N PRO A 163 14.24 -23.31 17.01
CA PRO A 163 14.36 -24.52 17.81
C PRO A 163 13.48 -24.48 19.08
N SER A 164 13.10 -23.30 19.57
CA SER A 164 12.26 -23.12 20.76
C SER A 164 10.76 -23.28 20.49
N GLY A 165 10.38 -23.72 19.29
CA GLY A 165 8.98 -23.76 18.85
C GLY A 165 8.54 -22.47 18.15
N ARG A 166 7.32 -22.51 17.59
CA ARG A 166 6.80 -21.42 16.77
C ARG A 166 6.12 -20.37 17.64
N THR A 167 6.59 -19.13 17.54
CA THR A 167 5.92 -17.95 18.11
C THR A 167 5.24 -17.17 16.99
N ILE A 168 3.95 -16.93 17.14
CA ILE A 168 3.08 -16.33 16.13
C ILE A 168 2.78 -14.89 16.51
N VAL A 169 2.91 -14.00 15.54
CA VAL A 169 2.55 -12.59 15.65
C VAL A 169 1.42 -12.31 14.68
N VAL A 170 0.28 -11.83 15.19
CA VAL A 170 -0.87 -11.43 14.37
C VAL A 170 -0.98 -9.91 14.38
N PHE A 171 -1.00 -9.31 13.19
CA PHE A 171 -1.04 -7.86 13.02
C PHE A 171 -2.15 -7.43 12.06
N VAL A 172 -3.03 -6.54 12.52
CA VAL A 172 -3.99 -5.84 11.66
C VAL A 172 -3.53 -4.39 11.53
N PRO A 173 -3.19 -3.91 10.32
CA PRO A 173 -2.76 -2.53 10.14
C PRO A 173 -3.93 -1.55 10.40
N PRO A 174 -3.64 -0.32 10.86
CA PRO A 174 -4.63 0.74 10.90
C PRO A 174 -5.11 1.05 9.46
N LYS A 175 -6.37 1.49 9.30
CA LYS A 175 -7.01 1.69 7.98
C LYS A 175 -6.50 2.90 7.19
N THR A 176 -5.75 3.78 7.85
CA THR A 176 -4.88 4.81 7.27
C THR A 176 -3.66 4.22 6.56
N ALA A 177 -3.34 2.95 6.82
CA ALA A 177 -2.27 2.18 6.22
C ALA A 177 -2.78 0.84 5.66
N ASN A 178 -1.85 0.00 5.21
CA ASN A 178 -2.10 -1.34 4.72
C ASN A 178 -0.88 -2.23 5.02
N VAL A 179 -0.96 -3.54 4.80
CA VAL A 179 0.17 -4.44 5.11
C VAL A 179 1.43 -4.10 4.32
N GLU A 180 1.29 -3.58 3.10
CA GLU A 180 2.43 -3.21 2.26
C GLU A 180 3.28 -2.07 2.86
N ILE A 181 2.65 -1.13 3.56
CA ILE A 181 3.35 -0.05 4.31
C ILE A 181 4.19 -0.61 5.46
N TYR A 182 3.73 -1.67 6.13
CA TYR A 182 4.45 -2.32 7.22
C TYR A 182 5.39 -3.43 6.77
N ARG A 183 5.46 -3.73 5.47
CA ARG A 183 6.11 -4.93 4.95
C ARG A 183 7.55 -5.11 5.42
N ILE A 184 8.35 -4.03 5.47
CA ILE A 184 9.75 -4.10 5.94
C ILE A 184 9.81 -4.45 7.44
N PHE A 185 8.95 -3.84 8.25
CA PHE A 185 8.84 -4.14 9.68
C PHE A 185 8.44 -5.61 9.91
N LEU A 186 7.41 -6.09 9.20
CA LEU A 186 6.94 -7.48 9.32
C LEU A 186 7.99 -8.49 8.86
N GLN A 187 8.73 -8.20 7.80
CA GLN A 187 9.88 -9.02 7.37
C GLN A 187 10.99 -9.04 8.43
N LYS A 188 11.25 -7.92 9.12
CA LYS A 188 12.25 -7.88 10.21
C LYS A 188 11.81 -8.69 11.42
N LEU A 189 10.53 -8.65 11.79
CA LEU A 189 9.99 -9.54 12.81
C LEU A 189 10.14 -11.01 12.41
N ALA A 190 9.81 -11.36 11.17
CA ALA A 190 9.97 -12.73 10.71
C ALA A 190 11.44 -13.18 10.75
N LYS A 191 12.37 -12.30 10.36
CA LYS A 191 13.81 -12.56 10.47
C LYS A 191 14.26 -12.83 11.91
N ASN A 192 13.61 -12.21 12.89
CA ASN A 192 13.89 -12.43 14.32
C ASN A 192 13.29 -13.75 14.85
N GLY A 193 12.69 -14.59 13.99
CA GLY A 193 12.25 -15.93 14.33
C GLY A 193 10.75 -16.08 14.61
N TYR A 194 9.95 -15.05 14.31
CA TYR A 194 8.50 -15.07 14.46
C TYR A 194 7.78 -15.49 13.17
N SER A 195 6.66 -16.20 13.29
CA SER A 195 5.72 -16.40 12.16
C SER A 195 4.69 -15.28 12.19
N VAL A 196 4.75 -14.37 11.20
CA VAL A 196 3.99 -13.13 11.22
C VAL A 196 2.83 -13.20 10.23
N TYR A 197 1.61 -13.03 10.73
CA TYR A 197 0.38 -13.01 9.95
C TYR A 197 -0.20 -11.60 9.95
N ALA A 198 -0.37 -11.02 8.76
CA ALA A 198 -0.99 -9.71 8.61
C ALA A 198 -2.00 -9.72 7.46
N GLY A 199 -3.04 -8.90 7.53
CA GLY A 199 -4.06 -8.91 6.48
C GLY A 199 -4.79 -7.59 6.26
N ASP A 200 -5.17 -7.39 5.00
CA ASP A 200 -6.05 -6.32 4.55
C ASP A 200 -7.39 -6.92 4.11
N PHE A 201 -8.49 -6.42 4.66
CA PHE A 201 -9.82 -6.96 4.44
C PHE A 201 -10.75 -5.94 3.79
N TYR A 202 -11.50 -6.37 2.78
CA TYR A 202 -12.37 -5.55 1.93
C TYR A 202 -13.76 -6.17 1.70
N THR A 203 -14.33 -6.79 2.72
CA THR A 203 -15.55 -7.59 2.59
C THR A 203 -16.83 -6.75 2.63
N SER A 204 -17.93 -7.32 2.15
CA SER A 204 -19.24 -6.66 2.13
C SER A 204 -19.90 -6.58 3.51
N ASP A 205 -19.52 -7.45 4.45
CA ASP A 205 -19.99 -7.51 5.83
C ASP A 205 -19.03 -6.85 6.84
N GLY A 206 -18.05 -6.11 6.32
CA GLY A 206 -17.06 -5.30 7.05
C GLY A 206 -16.83 -3.95 6.38
N LYS A 207 -17.91 -3.23 6.10
CA LYS A 207 -17.87 -1.89 5.48
C LYS A 207 -17.63 -0.81 6.53
N TRP A 208 -16.87 0.22 6.17
CA TRP A 208 -16.52 1.33 7.04
C TRP A 208 -17.28 2.61 6.67
N PHE A 209 -17.38 2.89 5.37
CA PHE A 209 -18.03 4.10 4.85
C PHE A 209 -19.41 3.84 4.22
N ASN A 210 -19.78 2.57 4.04
CA ASN A 210 -20.99 2.11 3.33
C ASN A 210 -21.14 2.70 1.91
N ARG A 211 -20.01 2.98 1.25
CA ARG A 211 -19.95 3.67 -0.05
C ARG A 211 -18.81 3.10 -0.89
N PHE A 212 -18.63 3.64 -2.11
CA PHE A 212 -17.49 3.29 -2.97
C PHE A 212 -16.12 3.52 -2.31
N LEU A 213 -16.06 4.35 -1.25
CA LEU A 213 -14.87 4.56 -0.43
C LEU A 213 -14.42 3.29 0.31
N ASP A 214 -15.25 2.25 0.41
CA ASP A 214 -14.83 0.95 0.93
C ASP A 214 -14.06 0.11 -0.10
N MET A 215 -13.97 0.51 -1.37
CA MET A 215 -13.25 -0.29 -2.37
C MET A 215 -11.73 -0.35 -2.05
N PRO A 216 -11.04 -1.47 -2.41
CA PRO A 216 -9.63 -1.66 -2.09
C PRO A 216 -8.73 -0.50 -2.50
N PHE A 217 -8.95 0.06 -3.68
CA PHE A 217 -8.14 1.16 -4.20
C PHE A 217 -8.43 2.52 -3.53
N ALA A 218 -9.60 2.71 -2.91
CA ALA A 218 -10.03 4.01 -2.39
C ALA A 218 -9.96 4.11 -0.86
N ARG A 219 -10.06 2.98 -0.16
CA ARG A 219 -10.27 2.94 1.29
C ARG A 219 -9.19 3.62 2.10
N ARG A 220 -7.92 3.28 1.85
CA ARG A 220 -6.78 3.90 2.54
C ARG A 220 -6.81 5.42 2.39
N PHE A 221 -7.02 5.91 1.17
CA PHE A 221 -7.08 7.35 0.90
C PHE A 221 -8.24 8.03 1.64
N ALA A 222 -9.42 7.39 1.69
CA ALA A 222 -10.56 7.92 2.44
C ALA A 222 -10.27 8.04 3.95
N PHE A 223 -9.60 7.03 4.53
CA PHE A 223 -9.17 7.08 5.93
C PHE A 223 -8.10 8.14 6.16
N LEU A 224 -7.06 8.22 5.32
CA LEU A 224 -6.02 9.26 5.41
C LEU A 224 -6.62 10.65 5.33
N PHE A 225 -7.51 10.89 4.37
CA PHE A 225 -8.15 12.19 4.21
C PHE A 225 -9.01 12.56 5.41
N THR A 226 -9.73 11.59 5.98
CA THR A 226 -10.54 11.82 7.18
C THR A 226 -9.64 12.08 8.39
N TYR A 227 -8.60 11.26 8.59
CA TYR A 227 -7.61 11.39 9.66
C TYR A 227 -6.94 12.77 9.66
N LEU A 228 -6.47 13.24 8.49
CA LEU A 228 -5.76 14.51 8.37
C LEU A 228 -6.67 15.76 8.46
N ARG A 229 -7.97 15.62 8.21
CA ARG A 229 -8.91 16.74 8.12
C ARG A 229 -9.85 16.87 9.32
N ASP A 230 -10.25 15.74 9.90
CA ASP A 230 -11.32 15.64 10.90
C ASP A 230 -11.08 14.43 11.81
N GLU A 231 -10.22 14.63 12.81
CA GLU A 231 -9.80 13.58 13.75
C GLU A 231 -10.98 13.00 14.56
N GLU A 232 -11.95 13.83 14.93
CA GLU A 232 -13.13 13.37 15.70
C GLU A 232 -14.01 12.45 14.86
N ARG A 233 -14.28 12.83 13.61
CA ARG A 233 -15.01 11.95 12.68
C ARG A 233 -14.27 10.66 12.41
N PHE A 234 -12.94 10.72 12.31
CA PHE A 234 -12.11 9.53 12.15
C PHE A 234 -12.28 8.56 13.33
N LYS A 235 -12.20 9.07 14.58
CA LYS A 235 -12.44 8.27 15.80
C LYS A 235 -13.86 7.72 15.86
N GLU A 236 -14.87 8.49 15.44
CA GLU A 236 -16.26 8.04 15.39
C GLU A 236 -16.44 6.84 14.46
N ILE A 237 -15.88 6.91 13.24
CA ILE A 237 -15.92 5.81 12.27
C ILE A 237 -15.26 4.56 12.86
N TYR A 238 -14.13 4.71 13.55
CA TYR A 238 -13.45 3.59 14.20
C TYR A 238 -14.27 2.95 15.31
N ARG A 239 -14.82 3.75 16.22
CA ARG A 239 -15.66 3.25 17.31
C ARG A 239 -16.90 2.53 16.78
N ALA A 240 -17.56 3.10 15.78
CA ALA A 240 -18.76 2.50 15.17
C ALA A 240 -18.48 1.14 14.50
N ASN A 241 -17.25 0.93 13.99
CA ASN A 241 -16.88 -0.26 13.23
C ASN A 241 -15.87 -1.17 13.96
N LYS A 242 -15.69 -1.00 15.29
CA LYS A 242 -14.77 -1.81 16.11
C LYS A 242 -14.95 -3.32 15.92
N THR A 243 -16.19 -3.78 15.76
CA THR A 243 -16.50 -5.21 15.54
C THR A 243 -15.92 -5.76 14.24
N VAL A 244 -15.67 -4.90 13.24
CA VAL A 244 -14.98 -5.30 12.01
C VAL A 244 -13.53 -5.66 12.31
N LEU A 245 -12.80 -4.84 13.09
CA LEU A 245 -11.42 -5.13 13.48
C LEU A 245 -11.32 -6.43 14.28
N VAL A 246 -12.26 -6.69 15.20
CA VAL A 246 -12.33 -7.96 15.94
C VAL A 246 -12.39 -9.15 14.97
N LYS A 247 -13.29 -9.09 13.97
CA LYS A 247 -13.41 -10.14 12.94
C LYS A 247 -12.15 -10.31 12.08
N GLU A 248 -11.43 -9.23 11.81
CA GLU A 248 -10.16 -9.27 11.07
C GLU A 248 -9.08 -10.02 11.86
N TYR A 249 -8.91 -9.71 13.15
CA TYR A 249 -8.01 -10.44 14.04
C TYR A 249 -8.40 -11.92 14.15
N GLU A 250 -9.70 -12.22 14.37
CA GLU A 250 -10.20 -13.60 14.41
C GLU A 250 -9.92 -14.35 13.11
N CYS A 251 -10.06 -13.69 11.96
CA CYS A 251 -9.75 -14.30 10.66
C CYS A 251 -8.26 -14.63 10.55
N LEU A 252 -7.37 -13.74 10.98
CA LEU A 252 -5.94 -13.99 10.97
C LEU A 252 -5.54 -15.09 11.96
N LEU A 253 -6.17 -15.16 13.14
CA LEU A 253 -5.95 -16.25 14.10
C LEU A 253 -6.37 -17.61 13.53
N LYS A 254 -7.51 -17.67 12.81
CA LYS A 254 -7.95 -18.88 12.11
C LYS A 254 -6.97 -19.31 11.02
N GLU A 255 -6.43 -18.35 10.27
CA GLU A 255 -5.41 -18.61 9.23
C GLU A 255 -4.07 -19.03 9.82
N ALA A 256 -3.68 -18.45 10.97
CA ALA A 256 -2.48 -18.82 11.69
C ALA A 256 -2.54 -20.24 12.25
N ALA A 257 -3.76 -20.73 12.56
CA ALA A 257 -4.05 -22.06 13.07
C ALA A 257 -3.08 -22.53 14.17
N PRO A 258 -2.96 -21.77 15.27
CA PRO A 258 -1.98 -22.04 16.32
C PRO A 258 -2.23 -23.41 16.96
N LYS A 259 -1.14 -24.14 17.20
CA LYS A 259 -1.16 -25.46 17.85
C LYS A 259 -0.86 -25.35 19.34
N GLU A 260 -1.13 -26.42 20.07
CA GLU A 260 -0.78 -26.51 21.48
C GLU A 260 0.74 -26.32 21.68
N GLY A 261 1.10 -25.45 22.63
CA GLY A 261 2.50 -25.06 22.89
C GLY A 261 3.02 -23.90 22.05
N GLU A 262 2.31 -23.46 21.00
CA GLU A 262 2.68 -22.25 20.25
C GLU A 262 2.20 -20.99 20.99
N MET A 263 3.03 -19.95 20.98
CA MET A 263 2.71 -18.68 21.63
C MET A 263 2.15 -17.70 20.62
N VAL A 264 1.05 -17.02 20.95
CA VAL A 264 0.41 -16.03 20.07
C VAL A 264 0.47 -14.65 20.71
N PHE A 265 0.96 -13.68 19.95
CA PHE A 265 0.95 -12.26 20.31
C PHE A 265 0.15 -11.46 19.29
N LEU A 266 -0.68 -10.54 19.77
CA LEU A 266 -1.39 -9.59 18.91
C LEU A 266 -0.66 -8.25 18.88
N LEU A 267 -0.53 -7.67 17.68
CA LEU A 267 -0.03 -6.33 17.49
C LEU A 267 -1.14 -5.44 16.92
N SER A 268 -1.16 -4.19 17.36
CA SER A 268 -2.03 -3.15 16.83
C SER A 268 -1.27 -1.83 16.68
N GLU A 269 -1.86 -0.88 15.96
CA GLU A 269 -1.43 0.51 16.01
C GLU A 269 -2.65 1.42 15.97
N ASN A 270 -2.54 2.54 16.67
CA ASN A 270 -3.54 3.59 16.82
C ASN A 270 -4.88 3.04 17.33
N ASP A 271 -6.02 3.42 16.75
CA ASP A 271 -7.36 3.09 17.27
C ASP A 271 -7.76 1.61 17.21
N ALA A 272 -6.85 0.70 16.82
CA ALA A 272 -7.11 -0.74 16.81
C ALA A 272 -6.91 -1.42 18.18
N ALA A 273 -6.27 -0.75 19.15
CA ALA A 273 -5.90 -1.33 20.44
C ALA A 273 -7.11 -1.89 21.22
N GLU A 274 -8.26 -1.21 21.18
CA GLU A 274 -9.44 -1.69 21.88
C GLU A 274 -10.02 -2.98 21.28
N ALA A 275 -9.98 -3.13 19.95
CA ALA A 275 -10.45 -4.34 19.28
C ALA A 275 -9.52 -5.52 19.58
N MET A 276 -8.20 -5.27 19.56
CA MET A 276 -7.18 -6.23 19.95
C MET A 276 -7.41 -6.74 21.39
N LYS A 277 -7.71 -5.83 22.33
CA LYS A 277 -8.04 -6.19 23.72
C LYS A 277 -9.26 -7.12 23.80
N THR A 278 -10.34 -6.82 23.06
CA THR A 278 -11.52 -7.68 23.02
C THR A 278 -11.20 -9.09 22.51
N VAL A 279 -10.34 -9.22 21.50
CA VAL A 279 -9.92 -10.53 20.97
C VAL A 279 -9.07 -11.30 21.99
N TRP A 280 -8.20 -10.59 22.72
CA TRP A 280 -7.39 -11.18 23.78
C TRP A 280 -8.25 -11.75 24.91
N GLU A 281 -9.20 -10.96 25.44
CA GLU A 281 -10.13 -11.39 26.50
C GLU A 281 -10.99 -12.60 26.07
N GLN A 282 -11.30 -12.73 24.77
CA GLN A 282 -12.04 -13.88 24.24
C GLN A 282 -11.18 -15.14 24.06
N ASN A 283 -9.86 -15.01 24.08
CA ASN A 283 -8.90 -16.09 23.76
C ASN A 283 -7.70 -16.09 24.74
N GLU A 284 -7.92 -15.77 26.02
CA GLU A 284 -6.85 -15.58 27.03
C GLU A 284 -5.93 -16.80 27.18
N THR A 285 -6.45 -18.00 26.97
CA THR A 285 -5.65 -19.24 27.05
C THR A 285 -4.63 -19.34 25.92
N LEU A 286 -5.00 -18.86 24.73
CA LEU A 286 -4.23 -18.94 23.50
C LEU A 286 -3.26 -17.75 23.34
N ILE A 287 -3.72 -16.54 23.66
CA ILE A 287 -3.02 -15.30 23.39
C ILE A 287 -2.22 -14.87 24.63
N LYS A 288 -0.89 -14.83 24.49
CA LYS A 288 0.04 -14.57 25.59
C LYS A 288 0.31 -13.09 25.85
N GLY A 289 0.04 -12.23 24.87
CA GLY A 289 0.21 -10.80 25.05
C GLY A 289 -0.30 -9.98 23.89
N THR A 290 -0.48 -8.70 24.15
CA THR A 290 -0.87 -7.70 23.16
C THR A 290 0.07 -6.51 23.24
N TYR A 291 0.36 -5.89 22.10
CA TYR A 291 1.27 -4.74 22.03
C TYR A 291 0.77 -3.71 21.01
N ASP A 292 0.76 -2.45 21.42
CA ASP A 292 0.35 -1.32 20.58
C ASP A 292 1.58 -0.49 20.18
N LEU A 293 1.85 -0.46 18.87
CA LEU A 293 2.98 0.24 18.27
C LEU A 293 2.92 1.76 18.48
N THR A 294 1.77 2.31 18.85
CA THR A 294 1.59 3.75 19.16
C THR A 294 2.43 4.18 20.36
N PHE A 295 2.69 3.28 21.29
CA PHE A 295 3.48 3.56 22.50
C PHE A 295 4.98 3.46 22.30
N ILE A 296 5.44 3.10 21.09
CA ILE A 296 6.86 3.14 20.77
C ILE A 296 7.32 4.60 20.72
N ASP A 297 8.34 4.90 21.51
CA ASP A 297 9.02 6.19 21.50
C ASP A 297 9.75 6.40 20.17
N ASN A 298 9.80 7.66 19.71
CA ASN A 298 10.44 8.04 18.44
C ASN A 298 9.86 7.34 17.19
N ASN A 299 8.59 6.90 17.22
CA ASN A 299 7.82 6.60 16.01
C ASN A 299 7.17 7.91 15.48
N PRO A 300 7.71 8.55 14.43
CA PRO A 300 7.24 9.85 13.94
C PRO A 300 5.89 9.80 13.19
N SER A 301 5.49 8.64 12.68
CA SER A 301 4.33 8.47 11.80
C SER A 301 3.24 7.59 12.41
N LYS A 302 2.99 7.76 13.72
CA LYS A 302 2.03 6.94 14.49
C LYS A 302 0.68 6.86 13.81
N GLY A 303 0.19 5.63 13.65
CA GLY A 303 -1.08 5.34 12.99
C GLY A 303 -1.03 5.43 11.47
N LEU A 304 0.07 5.82 10.84
CA LEU A 304 0.25 5.82 9.38
C LEU A 304 1.18 4.70 8.90
N GLY A 305 1.88 4.04 9.82
CA GLY A 305 2.95 3.09 9.54
C GLY A 305 4.24 3.79 9.09
N PRO A 306 5.31 3.04 8.78
CA PRO A 306 6.62 3.61 8.42
C PRO A 306 6.61 4.20 6.99
N ILE A 307 5.90 5.30 6.81
CA ILE A 307 5.72 6.01 5.54
C ILE A 307 7.02 6.67 5.05
N GLU A 308 7.97 6.94 5.95
CA GLU A 308 9.32 7.40 5.61
C GLU A 308 10.04 6.37 4.74
N ASN A 309 9.75 5.08 4.96
CA ASN A 309 10.27 3.97 4.18
C ASN A 309 9.43 3.73 2.93
N THR A 310 8.09 3.78 3.03
CA THR A 310 7.20 3.18 2.02
C THR A 310 6.38 4.18 1.21
N ASP A 311 6.10 5.38 1.74
CA ASP A 311 5.39 6.46 1.05
C ASP A 311 6.10 7.82 1.25
N PRO A 312 7.29 8.02 0.64
CA PRO A 312 8.10 9.21 0.88
C PRO A 312 7.44 10.54 0.47
N VAL A 313 6.44 10.50 -0.43
CA VAL A 313 5.67 11.70 -0.83
C VAL A 313 4.75 12.14 0.29
N LEU A 314 4.02 11.18 0.90
CA LEU A 314 3.20 11.47 2.07
C LEU A 314 4.06 11.89 3.27
N ALA A 315 5.18 11.21 3.52
CA ALA A 315 6.11 11.58 4.58
C ALA A 315 6.59 13.03 4.43
N TRP A 316 7.04 13.41 3.22
CA TRP A 316 7.46 14.78 2.93
C TRP A 316 6.33 15.80 3.13
N HIS A 317 5.09 15.47 2.72
CA HIS A 317 3.94 16.34 2.94
C HIS A 317 3.65 16.58 4.44
N LEU A 318 3.96 15.61 5.28
CA LEU A 318 3.81 15.69 6.74
C LEU A 318 5.06 16.25 7.44
N GLY A 319 6.07 16.69 6.70
CA GLY A 319 7.30 17.24 7.27
C GLY A 319 8.28 16.20 7.80
N LEU A 320 8.13 14.93 7.39
CA LEU A 320 9.00 13.82 7.80
C LEU A 320 10.09 13.55 6.75
N GLU A 321 11.28 13.20 7.22
CA GLU A 321 12.40 12.88 6.35
C GLU A 321 12.31 11.44 5.82
N LYS A 322 12.72 11.26 4.58
CA LYS A 322 12.76 9.95 3.94
C LYS A 322 13.83 9.06 4.59
N ASP A 323 13.42 7.91 5.10
CA ASP A 323 14.32 6.90 5.63
C ASP A 323 14.56 5.78 4.58
N ARG A 324 15.74 5.80 3.96
CA ARG A 324 16.17 4.75 3.02
C ARG A 324 16.75 3.52 3.71
N SER A 325 17.23 3.67 4.94
CA SER A 325 17.91 2.62 5.69
C SER A 325 16.92 1.60 6.26
N GLY A 326 15.65 1.97 6.38
CA GLY A 326 14.65 1.16 7.07
C GLY A 326 14.84 1.19 8.59
N TYR A 327 15.50 2.23 9.12
CA TYR A 327 15.73 2.43 10.55
C TYR A 327 14.41 2.39 11.32
N ILE A 328 13.37 3.13 10.90
CA ILE A 328 12.08 3.16 11.60
C ILE A 328 11.48 1.74 11.66
N SER A 329 11.42 1.04 10.54
CA SER A 329 10.98 -0.37 10.51
C SER A 329 11.84 -1.30 11.38
N SER A 330 13.13 -1.00 11.54
CA SER A 330 14.06 -1.75 12.43
C SER A 330 13.76 -1.48 13.90
N HIS A 331 13.56 -0.21 14.24
CA HIS A 331 13.25 0.26 15.58
C HIS A 331 11.95 -0.37 16.07
N LEU A 332 10.89 -0.31 15.26
CA LEU A 332 9.61 -0.97 15.55
C LEU A 332 9.77 -2.48 15.79
N ALA A 333 10.56 -3.17 14.95
CA ALA A 333 10.76 -4.61 15.08
C ALA A 333 11.56 -4.96 16.33
N MET A 334 12.54 -4.14 16.71
CA MET A 334 13.36 -4.33 17.90
C MET A 334 12.53 -4.18 19.17
N ASP A 335 11.74 -3.11 19.30
CA ASP A 335 10.88 -2.90 20.48
C ASP A 335 9.85 -4.02 20.66
N VAL A 336 9.25 -4.50 19.58
CA VAL A 336 8.32 -5.64 19.63
C VAL A 336 9.05 -6.93 20.02
N THR A 337 10.26 -7.16 19.50
CA THR A 337 11.08 -8.33 19.85
C THR A 337 11.41 -8.30 21.35
N ASP A 338 11.85 -7.16 21.86
CA ASP A 338 12.16 -6.97 23.28
C ASP A 338 10.93 -7.18 24.17
N PHE A 339 9.76 -6.68 23.76
CA PHE A 339 8.50 -6.93 24.45
C PHE A 339 8.19 -8.43 24.52
N ILE A 340 8.20 -9.13 23.38
CA ILE A 340 7.89 -10.57 23.32
C ILE A 340 8.90 -11.36 24.17
N SER A 341 10.20 -11.08 24.04
CA SER A 341 11.24 -11.75 24.82
C SER A 341 11.04 -11.58 26.33
N ARG A 342 10.64 -10.40 26.81
CA ARG A 342 10.35 -10.17 28.24
C ARG A 342 9.14 -10.97 28.72
N GLN A 343 8.10 -11.07 27.91
CA GLN A 343 6.91 -11.88 28.25
C GLN A 343 7.28 -13.37 28.34
N ILE A 344 8.06 -13.88 27.40
CA ILE A 344 8.52 -15.28 27.41
C ILE A 344 9.36 -15.58 28.64
N ILE A 345 10.36 -14.75 28.96
CA ILE A 345 11.22 -14.94 30.13
C ILE A 345 10.41 -14.86 31.44
N GLY A 346 9.42 -13.97 31.50
CA GLY A 346 8.52 -13.86 32.65
C GLY A 346 7.68 -15.12 32.88
N MET A 347 7.33 -15.84 31.82
CA MET A 347 6.55 -17.08 31.90
C MET A 347 7.37 -18.31 32.31
N ASP A 348 8.67 -18.36 31.99
CA ASP A 348 9.56 -19.46 32.38
C ASP A 348 10.02 -19.39 33.86
N GLY A 349 9.71 -18.28 34.54
CA GLY A 349 10.08 -18.01 35.94
C GLY A 349 8.97 -18.25 36.98
N GLU A 350 7.75 -18.56 36.54
CA GLU A 350 6.60 -19.00 37.37
C GLU A 350 6.44 -20.52 37.31
#